data_AF-A0A1T4SEG4-F1
#
_entry.id   AF-A0A1T4SEG4-F1
#
_cell.length_a   1.000
_cell.length_b   1.000
_cell.length_c   1.000
_cell.angle_alpha   90.00
_cell.angle_beta   90.00
_cell.angle_gamma   90.00
#
_symmetry.space_group_name_H-M   'P 1'
#
loop_
_entity.id
_entity.type
_entity.pdbx_description
1 polymer ?
#
loop_
_entity_poly.entity_id
_entity_poly.type
_entity_poly.pdbx_seq_one_letter_code
_entity_poly.pdbx_strand_id
1 'polypeptide(L)'
;MKSCEEKIAYEQIVKTLSSLNVYQAKNVLDSVYRSVSSGKLEVTPVPSYYKSKIDSDRELHDFILSLDLEFLPQKDVLLACIDKFGKERAPSRTSLNRAWKKLLHKKQWVNANEQI
;
A
#
# COMPACT_ATOMS: atom_id res chain seq x y z
N MET A 1 21.18 16.03 -4.87
CA MET A 1 19.95 15.30 -4.55
C MET A 1 18.80 16.23 -4.85
N LYS A 2 17.95 15.85 -5.80
CA LYS A 2 17.00 16.71 -6.51
C LYS A 2 15.55 16.52 -6.06
N SER A 3 15.21 15.40 -5.41
CA SER A 3 13.85 15.13 -4.90
C SER A 3 13.83 14.85 -3.39
N CYS A 4 12.65 15.05 -2.78
CA CYS A 4 12.41 14.67 -1.37
C CYS A 4 12.65 13.17 -1.14
N GLU A 5 12.27 12.35 -2.13
CA GLU A 5 12.46 10.90 -2.12
C GLU A 5 13.96 10.52 -2.14
N GLU A 6 14.77 11.19 -2.96
CA GLU A 6 16.22 10.99 -2.98
C GLU A 6 16.85 11.34 -1.62
N LYS A 7 16.32 12.36 -0.94
CA LYS A 7 16.80 12.77 0.39
C LYS A 7 16.50 11.74 1.47
N ILE A 8 15.27 11.25 1.52
CA ILE A 8 14.86 10.21 2.47
C ILE A 8 15.67 8.92 2.21
N ALA A 9 15.83 8.53 0.95
CA ALA A 9 16.60 7.34 0.60
C ALA A 9 18.07 7.46 1.05
N TYR A 10 18.70 8.60 0.81
CA TYR A 10 20.07 8.86 1.25
C TYR A 10 20.21 8.77 2.77
N GLU A 11 19.31 9.40 3.54
CA GLU A 11 19.37 9.36 5.01
C GLU A 11 19.26 7.92 5.54
N GLN A 12 18.38 7.10 4.95
CA GLN A 12 18.23 5.69 5.29
C GLN A 12 19.47 4.86 4.93
N ILE A 13 20.03 5.07 3.73
CA ILE A 13 21.23 4.38 3.27
C ILE A 13 22.43 4.75 4.15
N VAL A 14 22.65 6.04 4.41
CA VAL A 14 23.75 6.53 5.27
C VAL A 14 23.63 5.98 6.69
N LYS A 15 22.43 5.99 7.27
CA LYS A 15 22.19 5.41 8.60
C LYS A 15 22.53 3.93 8.67
N THR A 16 22.28 3.19 7.59
CA THR A 16 22.57 1.75 7.53
C THR A 16 24.05 1.49 7.30
N LEU A 17 24.70 2.28 6.43
CA LEU A 17 26.12 2.12 6.11
C LEU A 17 27.05 2.64 7.21
N SER A 18 26.59 3.54 8.08
CA SER A 18 27.40 4.09 9.17
C SER A 18 27.79 3.06 10.25
N SER A 19 27.11 1.92 10.31
CA SER A 19 27.50 0.80 11.17
C SER A 19 28.60 -0.08 10.58
N LEU A 20 29.02 0.18 9.33
CA LEU A 20 30.06 -0.56 8.62
C LEU A 20 31.34 0.26 8.54
N ASN A 21 32.47 -0.43 8.34
CA ASN A 21 33.70 0.28 8.00
C ASN A 21 33.66 0.76 6.53
N VAL A 22 34.56 1.68 6.19
CA VAL A 22 34.59 2.35 4.87
C VAL A 22 34.71 1.35 3.71
N TYR A 23 35.50 0.29 3.87
CA TYR A 23 35.69 -0.73 2.83
C TYR A 23 34.45 -1.59 2.65
N GLN A 24 33.81 -2.00 3.74
CA GLN A 24 32.55 -2.75 3.71
C GLN A 24 31.43 -1.91 3.09
N ALA A 25 31.30 -0.65 3.49
CA ALA A 25 30.31 0.26 2.94
C ALA A 25 30.49 0.47 1.42
N LYS A 26 31.73 0.64 0.96
CA LYS A 26 32.05 0.71 -0.47
C LYS A 26 31.65 -0.57 -1.22
N ASN A 27 32.05 -1.73 -0.72
CA ASN A 27 31.74 -3.01 -1.36
C ASN A 27 30.23 -3.26 -1.47
N VAL A 28 29.46 -2.90 -0.43
CA VAL A 28 28.00 -2.99 -0.44
C VAL A 28 27.42 -2.06 -1.49
N LEU A 29 27.84 -0.79 -1.55
CA LEU A 29 27.37 0.16 -2.54
C LEU A 29 27.68 -0.27 -3.98
N ASP A 30 28.90 -0.77 -4.23
CA ASP A 30 29.30 -1.29 -5.54
C ASP A 30 28.46 -2.50 -5.95
N SER A 31 28.14 -3.39 -5.01
CA SER A 31 27.27 -4.54 -5.25
C SER A 31 25.83 -4.12 -5.56
N VAL A 32 25.27 -3.20 -4.77
CA VAL A 32 23.93 -2.64 -5.00
C VAL A 32 23.86 -1.96 -6.35
N TYR A 33 24.84 -1.12 -6.69
CA TYR A 33 24.93 -0.46 -8.00
C TYR A 33 24.90 -1.46 -9.15
N ARG A 34 25.74 -2.51 -9.11
CA ARG A 34 25.77 -3.57 -10.14
C ARG A 34 24.44 -4.30 -10.25
N SER A 35 23.79 -4.60 -9.13
CA SER A 35 22.49 -5.30 -9.11
C SER A 35 21.36 -4.43 -9.66
N VAL A 36 21.35 -3.13 -9.36
CA VAL A 36 20.40 -2.17 -9.92
C VAL A 36 20.63 -1.99 -11.42
N SER A 37 21.89 -1.78 -11.85
CA SER A 37 22.22 -1.60 -13.26
C SER A 37 21.97 -2.85 -14.12
N SER A 38 22.07 -4.04 -13.53
CA SER A 38 21.77 -5.30 -14.22
C SER A 38 20.30 -5.71 -14.17
N GLY A 39 19.44 -4.96 -13.47
CA GLY A 39 18.02 -5.27 -13.32
C GLY A 39 17.73 -6.56 -12.53
N LYS A 40 18.74 -7.14 -11.86
CA LYS A 40 18.63 -8.39 -11.09
C LYS A 40 18.08 -8.19 -9.68
N LEU A 41 17.85 -6.94 -9.28
CA LEU A 41 17.39 -6.63 -7.94
C LEU A 41 15.88 -6.84 -7.85
N GLU A 42 15.45 -8.05 -7.47
CA GLU A 42 14.08 -8.28 -7.01
C GLU A 42 13.92 -7.67 -5.60
N VAL A 43 13.77 -6.35 -5.55
CA VAL A 43 13.36 -5.69 -4.31
C VAL A 43 11.88 -5.98 -4.15
N THR A 44 11.53 -6.77 -3.14
CA THR A 44 10.14 -6.81 -2.67
C THR A 44 9.76 -5.38 -2.31
N PRO A 45 8.73 -4.78 -2.94
CA PRO A 45 8.37 -3.41 -2.67
C PRO A 45 8.12 -3.29 -1.17
N VAL A 46 8.85 -2.36 -0.52
CA VAL A 46 8.64 -2.05 0.89
C VAL A 46 7.15 -1.78 1.05
N PRO A 47 6.43 -2.53 1.91
CA PRO A 47 5.01 -2.30 2.08
C PRO A 47 4.83 -0.85 2.48
N SER A 48 4.10 -0.07 1.68
CA SER A 48 3.68 1.26 2.09
C SER A 48 2.92 1.10 3.40
N TYR A 49 3.53 1.48 4.52
CA TYR A 49 2.94 1.41 5.85
C TYR A 49 1.73 2.34 6.01
N TYR A 50 1.39 3.13 4.99
CA TYR A 50 0.13 3.86 4.94
C TYR A 50 -1.01 2.89 4.66
N LYS A 51 -1.49 2.24 5.73
CA LYS A 51 -2.82 1.62 5.75
C LYS A 51 -3.83 2.70 5.39
N SER A 52 -4.55 2.50 4.29
CA SER A 52 -5.65 3.40 3.94
C SER A 52 -6.69 3.36 5.07
N LYS A 53 -7.53 4.39 5.21
CA LYS A 53 -8.58 4.41 6.24
C LYS A 53 -9.47 3.16 6.19
N ILE A 54 -9.63 2.60 4.99
CA ILE A 54 -10.33 1.35 4.73
C ILE A 54 -9.57 0.15 5.32
N ASP A 55 -8.24 0.13 5.28
CA ASP A 55 -7.43 -0.94 5.86
C ASP A 55 -7.26 -0.81 7.40
N SER A 56 -7.41 0.40 7.95
CA SER A 56 -7.29 0.66 9.39
C SER A 56 -8.60 0.46 10.16
N ASP A 57 -9.74 0.80 9.54
CA ASP A 57 -11.05 0.71 10.16
C ASP A 57 -11.75 -0.60 9.77
N ARG A 58 -11.74 -1.55 10.70
CA ARG A 58 -12.32 -2.89 10.50
C ARG A 58 -13.82 -2.84 10.18
N GLU A 59 -14.56 -1.99 10.88
CA GLU A 59 -16.02 -1.92 10.72
C GLU A 59 -16.40 -1.33 9.36
N LEU A 60 -15.64 -0.31 8.92
CA LEU A 60 -15.78 0.26 7.59
C LEU A 60 -15.42 -0.76 6.51
N HIS A 61 -14.31 -1.47 6.68
CA HIS A 61 -13.86 -2.51 5.76
C HIS A 61 -14.90 -3.61 5.58
N ASP A 62 -15.41 -4.14 6.69
CA ASP A 62 -16.35 -5.26 6.69
C ASP A 62 -17.71 -4.82 6.11
N PHE A 63 -18.14 -3.59 6.38
CA PHE A 63 -19.30 -3.01 5.71
C PHE A 63 -19.11 -2.90 4.20
N ILE A 64 -17.97 -2.39 3.72
CA ILE A 64 -17.71 -2.29 2.29
C ILE A 64 -17.73 -3.68 1.63
N LEU A 65 -17.18 -4.71 2.28
CA LEU A 65 -17.24 -6.07 1.76
C LEU A 65 -18.65 -6.67 1.74
N SER A 66 -19.51 -6.28 2.68
CA SER A 66 -20.93 -6.68 2.69
C SER A 66 -21.75 -6.09 1.54
N LEU A 67 -21.30 -4.99 0.94
CA LEU A 67 -21.97 -4.34 -0.19
C LEU A 67 -21.72 -5.09 -1.50
N ASP A 68 -22.64 -4.96 -2.45
CA ASP A 68 -22.50 -5.60 -3.76
C ASP A 68 -21.54 -4.87 -4.71
N LEU A 69 -20.23 -5.02 -4.45
CA LEU A 69 -19.17 -4.30 -5.17
C LEU A 69 -19.07 -4.62 -6.67
N GLU A 70 -19.65 -5.73 -7.14
CA GLU A 70 -19.62 -6.10 -8.57
C GLU A 70 -20.63 -5.28 -9.40
N PHE A 71 -21.74 -4.89 -8.78
CA PHE A 71 -22.85 -4.20 -9.43
C PHE A 71 -23.00 -2.75 -8.97
N LEU A 72 -22.50 -2.40 -7.78
CA LEU A 72 -22.54 -1.03 -7.26
C LEU A 72 -21.37 -0.19 -7.79
N PRO A 73 -21.64 0.99 -8.36
CA PRO A 73 -20.56 1.90 -8.72
C PRO A 73 -19.90 2.47 -7.46
N GLN A 74 -18.61 2.81 -7.59
CA GLN A 74 -17.78 3.37 -6.49
C GLN A 74 -18.41 4.58 -5.81
N LYS A 75 -19.16 5.39 -6.55
CA LYS A 75 -19.87 6.56 -6.02
C LYS A 75 -20.94 6.15 -5.00
N ASP A 76 -21.68 5.08 -5.28
CA ASP A 76 -22.79 4.64 -4.44
C ASP A 76 -22.28 3.91 -3.21
N VAL A 77 -21.16 3.17 -3.34
CA VAL A 77 -20.44 2.61 -2.18
C VAL A 77 -19.92 3.72 -1.26
N LEU A 78 -19.39 4.81 -1.82
CA LEU A 78 -18.97 5.96 -1.02
C LEU A 78 -20.15 6.62 -0.30
N LEU A 79 -21.29 6.79 -0.98
CA LEU A 79 -22.50 7.34 -0.37
C LEU A 79 -23.01 6.45 0.77
N ALA A 80 -23.04 5.13 0.57
CA ALA A 80 -23.41 4.17 1.61
C ALA A 80 -22.46 4.24 2.83
N CYS A 81 -21.15 4.46 2.61
CA CYS A 81 -20.20 4.65 3.71
C CYS A 81 -20.44 5.95 4.48
N ILE A 82 -20.79 7.04 3.78
CA ILE A 82 -21.10 8.33 4.40
C ILE A 82 -22.40 8.24 5.20
N ASP A 83 -23.41 7.56 4.66
CA ASP A 83 -24.71 7.38 5.31
C ASP A 83 -24.56 6.59 6.63
N LYS A 84 -23.80 5.49 6.60
CA LYS A 84 -23.62 4.61 7.77
C LYS A 84 -22.68 5.18 8.84
N PHE A 85 -21.58 5.80 8.44
CA PHE A 85 -20.50 6.17 9.38
C PHE A 85 -20.26 7.68 9.51
N GLY A 86 -20.95 8.49 8.71
CA GLY A 86 -20.70 9.93 8.61
C GLY A 86 -19.47 10.27 7.76
N LYS A 87 -19.43 11.50 7.26
CA LYS A 87 -18.38 12.02 6.37
C LYS A 87 -16.97 11.93 6.99
N GLU A 88 -16.88 12.09 8.31
CA GLU A 88 -15.61 12.07 9.04
C GLU A 88 -14.97 10.69 9.11
N ARG A 89 -15.77 9.61 9.07
CA ARG A 89 -15.28 8.24 9.17
C ARG A 89 -15.25 7.51 7.82
N ALA A 90 -16.08 7.94 6.87
CA ALA A 90 -16.07 7.46 5.50
C ALA A 90 -14.68 7.63 4.81
N PRO A 91 -14.35 6.75 3.84
CA PRO A 91 -13.11 6.87 3.09
C PRO A 91 -13.19 8.04 2.11
N SER A 92 -12.04 8.63 1.77
CA SER A 92 -11.99 9.59 0.68
C SER A 92 -12.21 8.88 -0.67
N ARG A 93 -12.77 9.59 -1.65
CA ARG A 93 -12.93 9.09 -3.02
C ARG A 93 -11.60 8.53 -3.57
N THR A 94 -10.50 9.24 -3.39
CA THR A 94 -9.17 8.81 -3.85
C THR A 94 -8.72 7.53 -3.15
N SER A 95 -8.96 7.41 -1.84
CA SER A 95 -8.64 6.20 -1.07
C SER A 95 -9.46 5.01 -1.54
N LEU A 96 -10.76 5.19 -1.77
CA LEU A 96 -11.65 4.14 -2.25
C LEU A 96 -11.23 3.66 -3.65
N ASN A 97 -10.93 4.59 -4.57
CA ASN A 97 -10.51 4.24 -5.93
C ASN A 97 -9.21 3.43 -5.94
N ARG A 98 -8.25 3.77 -5.07
CA ARG A 98 -6.99 3.02 -4.94
C ARG A 98 -7.22 1.62 -4.34
N ALA A 99 -8.13 1.51 -3.38
CA ALA A 99 -8.45 0.24 -2.73
C ALA A 99 -9.38 -0.65 -3.56
N TRP A 100 -10.06 -0.12 -4.58
CA TRP A 100 -11.15 -0.80 -5.29
C TRP A 100 -10.80 -2.19 -5.83
N LYS A 101 -9.69 -2.29 -6.58
CA LYS A 101 -9.23 -3.58 -7.14
C LYS A 101 -8.96 -4.61 -6.05
N LYS A 102 -8.38 -4.17 -4.92
CA LYS A 102 -8.09 -5.03 -3.76
C LYS A 102 -9.38 -5.50 -3.08
N LEU A 103 -10.36 -4.61 -2.93
CA LEU A 103 -11.67 -4.93 -2.35
C LEU A 103 -12.46 -5.93 -3.21
N LEU A 104 -12.48 -5.74 -4.54
CA LEU A 104 -13.11 -6.68 -5.47
C LEU A 104 -12.48 -8.08 -5.38
N HIS A 105 -11.15 -8.16 -5.45
CA HIS A 105 -10.45 -9.43 -5.35
C HIS A 105 -10.72 -10.12 -4.00
N LYS A 106 -10.72 -9.35 -2.91
CA LYS A 106 -11.01 -9.90 -1.59
C LYS A 106 -12.46 -10.39 -1.47
N LYS A 107 -13.42 -9.70 -2.08
CA LYS A 107 -14.81 -10.15 -2.13
C LYS A 107 -14.98 -11.45 -2.92
N GLN A 108 -14.31 -11.59 -4.05
CA GLN A 108 -14.31 -12.83 -4.83
C GLN A 108 -13.77 -14.02 -4.02
N TRP A 109 -12.70 -13.79 -3.24
CA TRP A 109 -12.16 -14.79 -2.32
C TRP A 109 -13.12 -15.14 -1.16
N VAL A 110 -13.82 -14.17 -0.59
CA VAL A 110 -14.82 -14.42 0.46
C VAL A 110 -15.98 -15.24 -0.11
N ASN A 111 -16.55 -14.81 -1.24
CA ASN A 111 -17.67 -15.52 -1.89
C ASN A 111 -17.29 -16.96 -2.29
N ALA A 112 -16.06 -17.19 -2.76
CA ALA A 112 -15.58 -18.52 -3.13
C ALA A 112 -15.44 -19.48 -1.93
N ASN A 113 -15.18 -18.93 -0.73
CA ASN A 113 -15.03 -19.72 0.50
C ASN A 113 -16.35 -19.93 1.25
N GLU A 114 -17.40 -19.15 0.95
CA GLU A 114 -18.76 -19.33 1.50
C GLU A 114 -19.59 -20.38 0.73
N GLN A 115 -19.09 -20.89 -0.40
CA GLN A 115 -19.74 -21.92 -1.23
C GLN A 115 -19.31 -23.37 -0.88
N ILE A 116 -18.65 -23.59 0.27
CA ILE A 116 -18.23 -24.91 0.77
C ILE A 116 -19.06 -25.29 1.99
#